data_AF-A0A353J728-F1
#
_entry.id   AF-A0A353J728-F1
#
_cell.length_a   1.000
_cell.length_b   1.000
_cell.length_c   1.000
_cell.angle_alpha   90.00
_cell.angle_beta   90.00
_cell.angle_gamma   90.00
#
_symmetry.space_group_name_H-M   'P 1'
#
loop_
_entity.id
_entity.type
_entity.pdbx_description
1 polymer ?
#
loop_
_entity_poly.entity_id
_entity_poly.type
_entity_poly.pdbx_seq_one_letter_code
_entity_poly.pdbx_strand_id
1 'polypeptide(L)'
;MSIPLYVLLFVYGVAVIIFIIFFAVNIYHIVATGTFTYAATVITTVVIALSIAVLVLTVILLRDTQWSQMVTLWGSSSGLNVGF
;
A
#
# COMPACT_ATOMS: atom_id res chain seq x y z
N MET A 1 0.51 16.72 18.20
CA MET A 1 0.70 15.29 18.56
C MET A 1 1.58 14.65 17.50
N SER A 2 2.67 14.01 17.91
CA SER A 2 3.64 13.40 16.99
C SER A 2 3.67 11.90 17.19
N ILE A 3 3.64 11.15 16.09
CA ILE A 3 3.75 9.70 16.08
C ILE A 3 4.97 9.29 15.25
N PRO A 4 5.65 8.18 15.60
CA PRO A 4 6.74 7.68 14.78
C PRO A 4 6.21 7.06 13.47
N LEU A 5 6.99 7.19 12.40
CA LEU A 5 6.58 6.81 11.04
C LEU A 5 6.23 5.32 10.89
N TYR A 6 6.87 4.44 11.67
CA TYR A 6 6.60 3.00 11.63
C TYR A 6 5.12 2.64 11.93
N VAL A 7 4.38 3.51 12.61
CA VAL A 7 2.94 3.30 12.89
C VAL A 7 2.13 3.31 11.58
N LEU A 8 2.48 4.17 10.63
CA LEU A 8 1.85 4.19 9.31
C LEU A 8 2.17 2.94 8.49
N LEU A 9 3.39 2.42 8.62
CA LEU A 9 3.79 1.17 7.98
C LEU A 9 2.95 -0.02 8.48
N PHE A 10 2.62 -0.04 9.78
CA PHE A 10 1.75 -1.07 10.34
C PHE A 10 0.34 -1.02 9.75
N VAL A 11 -0.26 0.17 9.66
CA VAL A 11 -1.58 0.37 9.04
C VAL A 11 -1.57 -0.05 7.57
N TYR A 12 -0.52 0.31 6.84
CA TYR A 12 -0.31 -0.14 5.47
C TYR A 12 -0.21 -1.67 5.38
N GLY A 13 0.52 -2.31 6.30
CA GLY A 13 0.61 -3.76 6.39
C GLY A 13 -0.75 -4.46 6.54
N VAL A 14 -1.65 -3.90 7.36
CA VAL A 14 -3.03 -4.42 7.49
C VAL A 14 -3.77 -4.35 6.15
N ALA A 15 -3.65 -3.23 5.43
CA ALA A 15 -4.26 -3.09 4.10
C ALA A 15 -3.69 -4.11 3.11
N VAL A 16 -2.37 -4.38 3.16
CA VAL A 16 -1.72 -5.41 2.32
C VAL A 16 -2.23 -6.81 2.66
N ILE A 17 -2.43 -7.15 3.93
CA ILE A 17 -2.99 -8.45 4.33
C ILE A 17 -4.40 -8.62 3.77
N ILE A 18 -5.27 -7.61 3.95
CA ILE A 18 -6.63 -7.62 3.41
C ILE A 18 -6.59 -7.81 1.88
N PHE A 19 -5.71 -7.07 1.20
CA PHE A 19 -5.49 -7.19 -0.23
C PHE A 19 -5.07 -8.61 -0.64
N ILE A 20 -4.15 -9.25 0.08
CA ILE A 20 -3.71 -10.64 -0.19
C ILE A 20 -4.88 -11.63 -0.03
N ILE A 21 -5.75 -11.46 0.96
CA ILE A 21 -6.93 -12.31 1.15
C ILE A 21 -7.87 -12.17 -0.06
N PHE A 22 -8.20 -10.94 -0.46
CA PHE A 22 -9.04 -10.71 -1.64
C PHE A 22 -8.39 -11.26 -2.92
N PHE A 23 -7.08 -11.12 -3.07
CA PHE A 23 -6.32 -11.68 -4.18
C PHE A 23 -6.46 -13.21 -4.23
N ALA A 24 -6.25 -13.89 -3.11
CA ALA A 24 -6.38 -15.35 -3.02
C ALA A 24 -7.81 -15.82 -3.35
N VAL A 25 -8.82 -15.11 -2.84
CA VAL A 25 -10.23 -15.39 -3.14
C VAL A 25 -10.53 -15.22 -4.64
N ASN A 26 -10.00 -14.18 -5.29
CA ASN A 26 -10.21 -13.96 -6.72
C ASN A 26 -9.56 -15.07 -7.58
N ILE A 27 -8.35 -15.50 -7.22
CA ILE A 27 -7.69 -16.63 -7.89
C ILE A 27 -8.50 -17.91 -7.69
N TYR A 28 -8.91 -18.19 -6.44
CA TYR A 28 -9.73 -19.36 -6.13
C TYR A 28 -11.03 -19.35 -6.94
N HIS A 29 -11.72 -18.20 -7.03
CA HIS A 29 -12.96 -18.07 -7.77
C HIS A 29 -12.76 -18.36 -9.25
N ILE A 30 -11.70 -17.84 -9.88
CA ILE A 30 -11.38 -18.13 -11.30
C ILE A 30 -11.17 -19.62 -11.52
N VAL A 31 -10.38 -20.26 -10.66
CA VAL A 31 -10.06 -21.69 -10.79
C VAL A 31 -11.29 -22.57 -10.52
N ALA A 32 -12.05 -22.27 -9.46
CA ALA A 32 -13.17 -23.09 -9.01
C ALA A 32 -14.41 -22.96 -9.92
N THR A 33 -14.67 -21.77 -10.47
CA THR A 33 -15.83 -21.56 -11.36
C THR A 33 -15.54 -21.94 -12.82
N GLY A 34 -14.29 -22.29 -13.16
CA GLY A 34 -13.88 -22.61 -14.53
C GLY A 34 -14.17 -21.50 -15.54
N THR A 35 -14.48 -20.28 -15.05
CA THR A 35 -14.96 -19.18 -15.86
C THR A 35 -13.75 -18.44 -16.41
N PHE A 36 -13.03 -19.08 -17.33
CA PHE A 36 -12.00 -18.46 -18.17
C PHE A 36 -12.63 -17.56 -19.23
N THR A 37 -13.71 -16.85 -18.91
CA THR A 37 -14.15 -15.73 -19.76
C THR A 37 -12.97 -14.80 -19.89
N TYR A 38 -12.52 -14.60 -21.13
CA TYR A 38 -11.31 -13.85 -21.47
C TYR A 38 -11.22 -12.52 -20.72
N ALA A 39 -12.35 -11.82 -20.58
CA ALA A 39 -12.43 -10.57 -19.82
C ALA A 39 -12.05 -10.71 -18.33
N ALA A 40 -12.57 -11.72 -17.62
CA ALA A 40 -12.27 -11.92 -16.20
C ALA A 40 -10.79 -12.23 -15.99
N THR A 41 -10.21 -13.14 -16.79
CA THR A 41 -8.79 -13.50 -16.72
C THR A 41 -7.87 -12.33 -17.03
N VAL A 42 -8.20 -11.50 -18.03
CA VAL A 42 -7.41 -10.32 -18.40
C VAL A 42 -7.46 -9.27 -17.30
N ILE A 43 -8.66 -8.96 -16.79
CA ILE A 43 -8.83 -7.96 -15.73
C ILE A 43 -8.08 -8.41 -14.47
N THR A 44 -8.22 -9.67 -14.03
CA THR A 44 -7.48 -10.15 -12.87
C THR A 44 -5.99 -10.12 -13.12
N THR A 45 -5.50 -10.56 -14.27
CA THR A 45 -4.05 -10.51 -14.58
C THR A 45 -3.50 -9.09 -14.53
N VAL A 46 -4.23 -8.11 -15.07
CA VAL A 46 -3.84 -6.69 -15.02
C VAL A 46 -3.81 -6.18 -13.58
N VAL A 47 -4.84 -6.47 -12.78
CA VAL A 47 -4.89 -6.09 -11.37
C VAL A 47 -3.72 -6.70 -10.59
N ILE A 48 -3.40 -7.98 -10.86
CA ILE A 48 -2.26 -8.67 -10.26
C ILE A 48 -0.94 -7.97 -10.63
N ALA A 49 -0.72 -7.69 -11.92
CA ALA A 49 0.49 -7.03 -12.40
C ALA A 49 0.67 -5.63 -11.79
N LEU A 50 -0.40 -4.83 -11.74
CA LEU A 50 -0.39 -3.51 -11.11
C LEU A 50 -0.11 -3.59 -9.61
N SER A 51 -0.67 -4.60 -8.93
CA SER A 51 -0.46 -4.77 -7.49
C SER A 51 0.97 -5.16 -7.15
N ILE A 52 1.59 -6.05 -7.95
CA ILE A 52 3.01 -6.37 -7.84
C ILE A 52 3.86 -5.12 -8.10
N ALA A 53 3.54 -4.33 -9.13
CA ALA A 53 4.26 -3.10 -9.44
C ALA A 53 4.20 -2.10 -8.27
N VAL A 54 3.03 -1.91 -7.65
CA VAL A 54 2.86 -1.05 -6.46
C VAL A 54 3.70 -1.57 -5.29
N LEU A 55 3.71 -2.87 -5.02
CA LEU A 55 4.52 -3.45 -3.94
C LEU A 55 6.02 -3.24 -4.17
N VAL A 56 6.50 -3.49 -5.38
CA VAL A 56 7.91 -3.30 -5.75
C VAL A 56 8.30 -1.83 -5.65
N LEU A 57 7.49 -0.92 -6.20
CA LEU A 57 7.73 0.53 -6.09
C LEU A 57 7.74 0.98 -4.64
N THR A 58 6.83 0.45 -3.82
CA THR A 58 6.77 0.75 -2.38
C THR A 58 8.09 0.36 -1.70
N VAL A 59 8.60 -0.85 -1.96
CA VAL A 59 9.90 -1.29 -1.40
C VAL A 59 11.05 -0.38 -1.84
N ILE A 60 11.09 0.00 -3.12
CA ILE A 60 12.15 0.87 -3.66
C ILE A 60 12.10 2.26 -3.04
N LEU A 61 10.92 2.88 -3.01
CA LEU A 61 10.73 4.24 -2.50
C LEU A 61 11.00 4.35 -1.00
N LEU A 62 10.74 3.28 -0.25
CA LEU A 62 10.86 3.27 1.20
C LEU A 62 12.24 2.80 1.70
N ARG A 63 13.15 2.35 0.83
CA ARG A 63 14.42 1.72 1.21
C ARG A 63 15.27 2.58 2.16
N ASP A 64 15.34 3.88 1.91
CA ASP A 64 16.19 4.82 2.66
C ASP A 64 15.38 5.64 3.68
N THR A 65 14.17 5.21 4.00
CA THR A 65 13.28 5.93 4.93
C THR A 65 13.73 5.75 6.38
N GLN A 66 13.87 6.85 7.12
CA GLN A 66 14.14 6.81 8.56
C GLN A 66 12.87 6.51 9.37
N TRP A 67 12.64 5.24 9.69
CA TRP A 67 11.43 4.76 10.38
C TRP A 67 11.21 5.28 11.81
N SER A 68 12.29 5.68 12.47
CA SER A 68 12.30 6.31 13.79
C SER A 68 11.96 7.79 13.76
N GLN A 69 11.83 8.40 12.57
CA GLN A 69 11.46 9.80 12.44
C GLN A 69 10.04 10.04 12.98
N MET A 70 9.91 11.08 13.82
CA MET A 70 8.61 11.51 14.33
C MET A 70 7.91 12.38 13.30
N VAL A 71 6.65 12.06 13.01
CA VAL A 71 5.77 12.84 12.15
C VAL A 71 4.73 13.54 13.01
N THR A 72 4.63 14.86 12.88
CA THR A 72 3.61 15.66 13.55
C THR A 72 2.32 15.61 12.72
N LEU A 73 1.29 14.91 13.23
CA LEU A 73 0.01 14.75 12.53
C LEU A 73 -0.84 16.03 12.55
N TRP A 74 -0.68 16.80 13.63
CA TRP A 74 -1.43 18.02 13.88
C TRP A 74 -0.44 19.07 14.36
N GLY A 75 0.07 19.85 13.41
CA GLY A 75 0.91 21.01 13.66
C GLY A 75 0.24 22.23 13.04
N SER A 76 -0.06 23.23 13.87
CA SER A 76 -0.47 24.55 13.37
C SER A 76 0.70 25.13 12.59
N SER A 77 0.51 25.40 11.30
CA SER A 77 1.46 26.19 10.50
C SER A 77 1.38 27.66 10.90
N SER A 78 1.69 27.95 12.17
CA SER A 78 1.83 29.30 12.70
C SER A 78 3.28 29.44 13.14
N GLY A 79 4.13 29.70 12.15
CA GLY A 79 5.58 29.79 12.34
C GLY A 79 6.34 30.03 11.04
N LEU A 80 5.83 30.92 10.17
CA LEU A 80 6.71 31.69 9.28
C LEU A 80 7.61 32.53 10.18
N ASN A 81 8.73 31.97 10.62
CA ASN A 81 9.83 32.76 11.15
C ASN A 81 10.71 33.13 9.95
N VAL A 82 10.28 34.20 9.26
CA VAL A 82 11.17 35.00 8.42
C VAL A 82 12.18 35.67 9.35
N GLY A 83 13.37 35.07 9.44
CA GLY A 83 14.49 35.63 10.18
C GLY A 83 15.77 35.24 9.46
N PHE A 84 16.30 36.24 8.75
CA PHE A 84 17.64 36.38 8.15
C PHE A 84 18.68 35.31 8.48
#